data_AF-A0A1G7L749-F1
#
_entry.id   AF-A0A1G7L749-F1
#
_cell.length_a   1.000
_cell.length_b   1.000
_cell.length_c   1.000
_cell.angle_alpha   90.00
_cell.angle_beta   90.00
_cell.angle_gamma   90.00
#
_symmetry.space_group_name_H-M   'P 1'
#
loop_
_entity.id
_entity.type
_entity.pdbx_description
1 polymer ?
#
loop_
_entity_poly.entity_id
_entity_poly.type
_entity_poly.pdbx_seq_one_letter_code
_entity_poly.pdbx_strand_id
1 'polypeptide(L)'
;MKELLINKLYSYLLDNHLDLLIALQEDHRLTHYLETKVGSVKELYEGLQAESRPAYVIEALCLEELTRDLRPSRFEYMRSLLEQEFESEYQHMADSGILTYEVISLIGACEPVFEVFSFSEDNEDDKELKYALIGMIAEYLER
;
A
#
# COMPACT_ATOMS: atom_id res chain seq x y z
N MET A 1 12.46 -18.48 -9.62
CA MET A 1 11.12 -18.04 -9.17
C MET A 1 11.17 -17.12 -7.97
N LYS A 2 11.82 -17.51 -6.86
CA LYS A 2 11.92 -16.66 -5.65
C LYS A 2 12.37 -15.22 -5.93
N GLU A 3 13.51 -15.04 -6.60
CA GLU A 3 14.02 -13.70 -6.95
C GLU A 3 13.07 -12.88 -7.84
N LEU A 4 12.37 -13.54 -8.77
CA LEU A 4 11.37 -12.89 -9.62
C LEU A 4 10.18 -12.38 -8.79
N LEU A 5 9.68 -13.18 -7.86
CA LEU A 5 8.60 -12.80 -6.96
C LEU A 5 9.03 -11.67 -6.00
N ILE A 6 10.28 -11.68 -5.53
CA ILE A 6 10.84 -10.57 -4.73
C ILE A 6 10.82 -9.27 -5.53
N ASN A 7 11.31 -9.28 -6.77
CA ASN A 7 11.34 -8.09 -7.62
C ASN A 7 9.93 -7.59 -7.94
N LYS A 8 8.98 -8.50 -8.19
CA LYS A 8 7.58 -8.14 -8.43
C LYS A 8 6.89 -7.56 -7.21
N LEU A 9 7.10 -8.15 -6.03
CA LEU A 9 6.58 -7.61 -4.77
C LEU A 9 7.20 -6.25 -4.45
N TYR A 10 8.51 -6.09 -4.63
CA TYR A 10 9.17 -4.79 -4.48
C TYR A 10 8.58 -3.73 -5.41
N SER A 11 8.36 -4.07 -6.69
CA SER A 11 7.75 -3.14 -7.66
C SER A 11 6.32 -2.79 -7.25
N TYR A 12 5.53 -3.77 -6.79
CA TYR A 12 4.18 -3.54 -6.28
C TYR A 12 4.16 -2.59 -5.07
N LEU A 13 5.09 -2.75 -4.12
CA LEU A 13 5.23 -1.83 -2.98
C LEU A 13 5.66 -0.43 -3.42
N LEU A 14 6.57 -0.33 -4.39
CA LEU A 14 7.01 0.95 -4.93
C LEU A 14 5.85 1.72 -5.59
N ASP A 15 4.99 1.00 -6.31
CA ASP A 15 3.89 1.62 -7.06
C ASP A 15 2.68 1.95 -6.17
N ASN A 16 2.43 1.16 -5.12
CA ASN A 16 1.17 1.24 -4.37
C ASN A 16 1.35 1.51 -2.88
N HIS A 17 2.47 1.15 -2.25
CA HIS A 17 2.64 1.18 -0.79
C HIS A 17 3.96 1.85 -0.41
N LEU A 18 4.16 3.06 -0.95
CA LEU A 18 5.41 3.79 -0.76
C LEU A 18 5.66 4.13 0.72
N ASP A 19 4.58 4.35 1.47
CA ASP A 19 4.57 4.50 2.92
C ASP A 19 5.19 3.29 3.63
N LEU A 20 4.72 2.09 3.33
CA LEU A 20 5.26 0.84 3.88
C LEU A 20 6.70 0.62 3.42
N LEU A 21 7.00 0.90 2.14
CA LEU A 21 8.32 0.70 1.57
C LEU A 21 9.36 1.56 2.30
N ILE A 22 9.06 2.84 2.52
CA ILE A 22 9.96 3.79 3.20
C ILE A 22 10.14 3.36 4.66
N ALA A 23 9.06 3.06 5.38
CA ALA A 23 9.15 2.58 6.77
C ALA A 23 10.05 1.33 6.90
N LEU A 24 9.90 0.36 5.99
CA LEU A 24 10.73 -0.84 5.97
C LEU A 24 12.21 -0.55 5.65
N GLN A 25 12.50 0.46 4.83
CA GLN A 25 13.86 0.89 4.51
C GLN A 25 14.53 1.60 5.67
N GLU A 26 13.82 2.52 6.32
CA GLU A 26 14.30 3.24 7.51
C GLU A 26 14.63 2.29 8.65
N ASP A 27 13.82 1.25 8.84
CA ASP A 27 14.07 0.22 9.85
C ASP A 27 15.12 -0.83 9.44
N HIS A 28 15.69 -0.74 8.23
CA HIS A 28 16.58 -1.74 7.64
C HIS A 28 15.97 -3.16 7.57
N ARG A 29 14.63 -3.26 7.45
CA ARG A 29 13.87 -4.53 7.44
C ARG A 29 13.37 -4.95 6.05
N LEU A 30 13.49 -4.10 5.03
CA LEU A 30 12.94 -4.35 3.69
C LEU A 30 13.33 -5.73 3.11
N THR A 31 14.62 -6.07 3.07
CA THR A 31 15.08 -7.34 2.52
C THR A 31 14.46 -8.52 3.26
N HIS A 32 14.47 -8.46 4.60
CA HIS A 32 13.89 -9.51 5.44
C HIS A 32 12.38 -9.65 5.22
N TYR A 33 11.66 -8.53 5.11
CA TYR A 33 10.23 -8.51 4.82
C TYR A 33 9.93 -9.20 3.48
N LEU A 34 10.60 -8.80 2.40
CA LEU A 34 10.38 -9.35 1.06
C LEU A 34 10.66 -10.85 1.01
N GLU A 35 11.77 -11.29 1.62
CA GLU A 35 12.13 -12.70 1.65
C GLU A 35 11.14 -13.54 2.46
N THR A 36 10.67 -13.02 3.61
CA THR A 36 9.70 -13.69 4.47
C THR A 36 8.35 -13.80 3.77
N LYS A 37 7.88 -12.71 3.15
CA LYS A 37 6.63 -12.65 2.41
C LYS A 37 6.65 -13.62 1.22
N VAL A 38 7.69 -13.59 0.39
CA VAL A 38 7.85 -14.56 -0.72
C VAL A 38 8.02 -15.99 -0.21
N GLY A 39 8.60 -16.17 0.97
CA GLY A 39 8.69 -17.47 1.64
C GLY A 39 7.32 -18.07 1.99
N SER A 40 6.31 -17.25 2.30
CA SER A 40 4.99 -17.75 2.70
C SER A 40 4.22 -18.41 1.56
N VAL A 41 4.48 -18.02 0.30
CA VAL A 41 3.84 -18.60 -0.90
C VAL A 41 4.63 -19.77 -1.50
N LYS A 42 5.64 -20.28 -0.79
CA LYS A 42 6.46 -21.39 -1.28
C LYS A 42 5.63 -22.64 -1.57
N GLU A 43 4.74 -23.03 -0.66
CA GLU A 43 3.88 -24.20 -0.82
C GLU A 43 2.90 -24.04 -2.00
N LEU A 44 2.36 -22.83 -2.17
CA LEU A 44 1.52 -22.48 -3.32
C LEU A 44 2.29 -22.63 -4.63
N TYR A 45 3.49 -22.06 -4.71
CA TYR A 45 4.37 -22.19 -5.87
C TYR A 45 4.68 -23.66 -6.21
N GLU A 46 5.07 -24.46 -5.22
CA GLU A 46 5.43 -25.88 -5.42
C GLU A 46 4.22 -26.71 -5.87
N GLY A 47 3.04 -26.45 -5.30
CA GLY A 47 1.79 -27.11 -5.70
C GLY A 47 1.40 -26.80 -7.15
N LEU A 48 1.43 -25.52 -7.54
CA LEU A 48 1.08 -25.11 -8.90
C LEU A 48 2.11 -25.61 -9.93
N GLN A 49 3.38 -25.74 -9.53
CA GLN A 49 4.42 -26.34 -10.37
C GLN A 49 4.19 -27.85 -10.58
N ALA A 50 3.79 -28.57 -9.53
CA ALA A 50 3.45 -29.99 -9.63
C ALA A 50 2.24 -30.25 -10.56
N GLU A 51 1.29 -29.31 -10.60
CA GLU A 51 0.17 -29.30 -11.55
C GLU A 51 0.57 -28.97 -13.00
N SER A 52 1.87 -28.75 -13.28
CA SER A 52 2.39 -28.36 -14.60
C SER A 52 1.74 -27.08 -15.17
N ARG A 53 1.36 -26.15 -14.28
CA ARG A 53 0.81 -24.86 -14.72
C ARG A 53 1.89 -24.01 -15.42
N PRO A 54 1.52 -23.19 -16.42
CA PRO A 54 2.45 -22.27 -17.05
C PRO A 54 3.05 -21.27 -16.04
N ALA A 55 4.33 -20.92 -16.20
CA ALA A 55 5.04 -20.03 -15.28
C ALA A 55 4.32 -18.70 -15.03
N TYR A 56 3.77 -18.06 -16.08
CA TYR A 56 3.04 -16.80 -15.94
C TYR A 56 1.78 -16.92 -15.07
N VAL A 57 1.12 -18.10 -15.06
CA VAL A 57 -0.05 -18.37 -14.21
C VAL A 57 0.38 -18.51 -12.76
N ILE A 58 1.48 -19.24 -12.52
CA ILE A 58 2.05 -19.41 -11.18
C ILE A 58 2.44 -18.05 -10.60
N GLU A 59 3.13 -17.23 -11.39
CA GLU A 59 3.53 -15.88 -10.98
C GLU A 59 2.33 -15.01 -10.60
N ALA A 60 1.28 -15.00 -11.43
CA ALA A 60 0.07 -14.21 -11.17
C ALA A 60 -0.61 -14.64 -9.87
N LEU A 61 -0.77 -15.95 -9.65
CA LEU A 61 -1.41 -16.48 -8.44
C LEU A 61 -0.58 -16.26 -7.18
N CYS A 62 0.74 -16.40 -7.27
CA CYS A 62 1.62 -16.09 -6.15
C CYS A 62 1.59 -14.60 -5.83
N LEU A 63 1.61 -13.72 -6.84
CA LEU A 63 1.56 -12.28 -6.61
C LEU A 63 0.22 -11.85 -5.98
N GLU A 64 -0.89 -12.41 -6.48
CA GLU A 64 -2.23 -12.18 -5.91
C GLU A 64 -2.30 -12.53 -4.42
N GLU A 65 -1.68 -13.65 -4.02
CA GLU A 65 -1.61 -14.05 -2.62
C GLU A 65 -0.68 -13.15 -1.80
N LEU A 66 0.46 -12.74 -2.36
CA LEU A 66 1.44 -11.89 -1.68
C LEU A 66 0.91 -10.48 -1.38
N THR A 67 -0.01 -9.97 -2.19
CA THR A 67 -0.55 -8.62 -2.10
C THR A 67 -1.95 -8.55 -1.50
N ARG A 68 -2.57 -9.69 -1.18
CA ARG A 68 -3.96 -9.73 -0.68
C ARG A 68 -4.15 -8.90 0.58
N ASP A 69 -3.29 -9.09 1.58
CA ASP A 69 -3.38 -8.37 2.86
C ASP A 69 -2.83 -6.93 2.80
N LEU A 70 -2.26 -6.54 1.67
CA LEU A 70 -1.81 -5.17 1.44
C LEU A 70 -2.93 -4.30 0.85
N ARG A 71 -4.00 -4.91 0.32
CA ARG A 71 -5.10 -4.17 -0.29
C ARG A 71 -6.17 -3.81 0.75
N PRO A 72 -6.74 -2.60 0.65
CA PRO A 72 -6.44 -1.54 -0.28
C PRO A 72 -5.25 -0.71 0.19
N SER A 73 -4.63 0.02 -0.74
CA SER A 73 -3.53 0.91 -0.40
C SER A 73 -4.01 2.17 0.31
N ARG A 74 -3.55 2.35 1.56
CA ARG A 74 -3.72 3.62 2.29
C ARG A 74 -3.06 4.79 1.54
N PHE A 75 -1.91 4.56 0.91
CA PHE A 75 -1.18 5.59 0.16
C PHE A 75 -1.98 6.08 -1.04
N GLU A 76 -2.44 5.17 -1.91
CA GLU A 76 -3.25 5.54 -3.07
C GLU A 76 -4.62 6.10 -2.67
N TYR A 77 -5.23 5.54 -1.61
CA TYR A 77 -6.47 6.07 -1.06
C TYR A 77 -6.32 7.51 -0.58
N MET A 78 -5.33 7.79 0.26
CA MET A 78 -5.09 9.14 0.80
C MET A 78 -4.70 10.12 -0.28
N ARG A 79 -3.88 9.70 -1.24
CA ARG A 79 -3.52 10.53 -2.40
C ARG A 79 -4.75 10.89 -3.23
N SER A 80 -5.60 9.92 -3.53
CA SER A 80 -6.85 10.13 -4.28
C SER A 80 -7.83 11.02 -3.51
N LEU A 81 -7.95 10.83 -2.20
CA LEU A 81 -8.79 11.63 -1.33
C LEU A 81 -8.32 13.09 -1.29
N LEU A 82 -7.00 13.31 -1.19
CA LEU A 82 -6.39 14.63 -1.20
C LEU A 82 -6.62 15.33 -2.55
N GLU A 83 -6.45 14.62 -3.66
CA GLU A 83 -6.71 15.17 -5.01
C GLU A 83 -8.18 15.57 -5.20
N GLN A 84 -9.13 14.79 -4.67
CA GLN A 84 -10.56 15.02 -4.87
C GLN A 84 -11.14 16.10 -3.94
N GLU A 85 -10.74 16.13 -2.68
CA GLU A 85 -11.37 16.97 -1.66
C GLU A 85 -10.52 18.20 -1.29
N PHE A 86 -9.23 18.19 -1.60
CA PHE A 86 -8.24 19.23 -1.27
C PHE A 86 -7.35 19.55 -2.49
N GLU A 87 -7.99 19.73 -3.66
CA GLU A 87 -7.30 19.87 -4.96
C GLU A 87 -6.22 20.97 -4.94
N SER A 88 -6.49 22.11 -4.30
CA SER A 88 -5.54 23.24 -4.22
C SER A 88 -4.25 22.85 -3.50
N GLU A 89 -4.37 22.19 -2.35
CA GLU A 89 -3.25 21.73 -1.53
C GLU A 89 -2.51 20.58 -2.23
N TYR A 90 -3.25 19.66 -2.85
CA TYR A 90 -2.68 18.59 -3.67
C TYR A 90 -1.78 19.14 -4.78
N GLN A 91 -2.27 20.10 -5.58
CA GLN A 91 -1.50 20.71 -6.67
C GLN A 91 -0.28 21.47 -6.13
N HIS A 92 -0.44 22.22 -5.05
CA HIS A 92 0.68 22.92 -4.42
C HIS A 92 1.78 21.94 -3.95
N MET A 93 1.40 20.83 -3.31
CA MET A 93 2.34 19.80 -2.87
C MET A 93 3.00 19.07 -4.05
N ALA A 94 2.25 18.83 -5.13
CA ALA A 94 2.77 18.21 -6.35
C ALA A 94 3.81 19.11 -7.04
N ASP A 95 3.48 20.39 -7.23
CA ASP A 95 4.34 21.38 -7.89
C ASP A 95 5.61 21.67 -7.10
N SER A 96 5.54 21.61 -5.77
CA SER A 96 6.69 21.75 -4.87
C SER A 96 7.50 20.46 -4.69
N GLY A 97 7.01 19.32 -5.19
CA GLY A 97 7.69 18.03 -5.11
C GLY A 97 7.65 17.37 -3.73
N ILE A 98 6.74 17.77 -2.85
CA ILE A 98 6.60 17.24 -1.49
C ILE A 98 5.40 16.30 -1.31
N LEU A 99 4.55 16.15 -2.33
CA LEU A 99 3.30 15.39 -2.26
C LEU A 99 3.47 14.00 -1.62
N THR A 100 4.46 13.24 -2.05
CA THR A 100 4.72 11.90 -1.50
C THR A 100 4.98 11.92 0.01
N TYR A 101 5.79 12.86 0.48
CA TYR A 101 6.12 12.99 1.90
C TYR A 101 4.91 13.43 2.72
N GLU A 102 4.12 14.37 2.19
CA GLU A 102 2.91 14.84 2.84
C GLU A 102 1.84 13.75 2.91
N VAL A 103 1.65 12.95 1.87
CA VAL A 103 0.73 11.80 1.90
C VAL A 103 1.15 10.79 2.97
N ILE A 104 2.45 10.49 3.11
CA ILE A 104 2.94 9.59 4.16
C ILE A 104 2.71 10.18 5.55
N SER A 105 2.95 11.48 5.71
CA SER A 105 2.71 12.20 6.97
C SER A 105 1.23 12.22 7.34
N LEU A 106 0.35 12.42 6.35
CA LEU A 106 -1.11 12.35 6.50
C LEU A 106 -1.59 10.95 6.87
N ILE A 107 -1.04 9.88 6.28
CA ILE A 107 -1.33 8.50 6.69
C ILE A 107 -1.01 8.33 8.17
N GLY A 108 0.18 8.76 8.61
CA GLY A 108 0.58 8.67 10.00
C GLY A 108 -0.33 9.48 10.95
N ALA A 109 -0.78 10.66 10.53
CA ALA A 109 -1.74 11.46 11.28
C ALA A 109 -3.13 10.81 11.35
N CYS A 110 -3.53 10.09 10.29
CA CYS A 110 -4.82 9.42 10.17
C CYS A 110 -4.84 7.98 10.69
N GLU A 111 -3.71 7.44 11.18
CA GLU A 111 -3.61 6.07 11.70
C GLU A 111 -4.74 5.70 12.68
N PRO A 112 -5.11 6.56 13.66
CA PRO A 112 -6.22 6.24 14.56
C PRO A 112 -7.56 6.02 13.85
N VAL A 113 -7.82 6.72 12.75
CA VAL A 113 -9.05 6.54 11.96
C VAL A 113 -8.98 5.21 11.20
N PHE A 114 -7.86 4.92 10.55
CA PHE A 114 -7.68 3.64 9.85
C PHE A 114 -7.83 2.43 10.79
N GLU A 115 -7.33 2.53 12.03
CA GLU A 115 -7.48 1.49 13.04
C GLU A 115 -8.94 1.33 13.50
N VAL A 116 -9.63 2.43 13.83
CA VAL A 116 -11.04 2.41 14.29
C VAL A 116 -11.96 1.77 13.26
N PHE A 117 -11.76 2.10 11.98
CA PHE A 117 -12.58 1.56 10.89
C PHE A 117 -12.09 0.19 10.39
N SER A 118 -10.88 -0.26 10.78
CA SER A 118 -10.26 -1.47 10.22
C SER A 118 -10.23 -1.44 8.69
N PHE A 119 -9.56 -0.44 8.13
CA PHE A 119 -9.52 -0.18 6.69
C PHE A 119 -9.19 -1.41 5.84
N SER A 120 -10.06 -1.73 4.89
CA SER A 120 -10.02 -2.93 4.03
C SER A 120 -10.83 -2.71 2.74
N GLU A 121 -10.76 -3.66 1.79
CA GLU A 121 -11.51 -3.60 0.54
C GLU A 121 -13.03 -3.60 0.79
N ASP A 122 -13.48 -4.12 1.94
CA ASP A 122 -14.89 -4.16 2.31
C ASP A 122 -15.46 -2.78 2.73
N ASN A 123 -14.60 -1.84 3.13
CA ASN A 123 -15.02 -0.55 3.70
C ASN A 123 -14.31 0.68 3.12
N GLU A 124 -13.53 0.55 2.05
CA GLU A 124 -12.87 1.69 1.41
C GLU A 124 -13.86 2.75 0.89
N ASP A 125 -15.06 2.32 0.48
CA ASP A 125 -16.16 3.18 0.04
C ASP A 125 -17.07 3.67 1.19
N ASP A 126 -16.72 3.38 2.44
CA ASP A 126 -17.51 3.80 3.60
C ASP A 126 -17.49 5.33 3.76
N LYS A 127 -18.69 5.92 3.87
CA LYS A 127 -18.84 7.37 3.94
C LYS A 127 -18.37 7.93 5.29
N GLU A 128 -18.56 7.21 6.38
CA GLU A 128 -18.15 7.68 7.71
C GLU A 128 -16.63 7.69 7.81
N LEU A 129 -15.96 6.65 7.29
CA LEU A 129 -14.51 6.60 7.12
C LEU A 129 -14.03 7.81 6.30
N LYS A 130 -14.61 8.03 5.11
CA LYS A 130 -14.21 9.13 4.23
C LYS A 130 -14.35 10.48 4.93
N TYR A 131 -15.48 10.75 5.60
CA TYR A 131 -15.67 12.01 6.32
C TYR A 131 -14.74 12.18 7.52
N ALA A 132 -14.44 11.10 8.25
CA ALA A 132 -13.48 11.14 9.35
C ALA A 132 -12.07 11.50 8.86
N LEU A 133 -11.65 10.92 7.74
CA LEU A 133 -10.37 11.22 7.11
C LEU A 133 -10.32 12.67 6.58
N ILE A 134 -11.38 13.14 5.92
CA ILE A 134 -11.47 14.54 5.48
C ILE A 134 -11.31 15.52 6.66
N GLY A 135 -11.98 15.25 7.79
CA GLY A 135 -11.84 16.06 9.00
C GLY A 135 -10.39 16.11 9.51
N MET A 136 -9.74 14.96 9.58
CA MET A 136 -8.33 14.86 10.01
C MET A 136 -7.36 15.56 9.06
N ILE A 137 -7.57 15.44 7.75
CA ILE A 137 -6.76 16.13 6.74
C ILE A 137 -6.92 17.65 6.88
N ALA A 138 -8.15 18.15 7.03
CA ALA A 138 -8.40 19.58 7.22
C ALA A 138 -7.66 20.12 8.46
N GLU A 139 -7.75 19.41 9.59
CA GLU A 139 -7.01 19.78 10.82
C GLU A 139 -5.49 19.72 10.65
N TYR A 140 -4.96 18.82 9.81
CA TYR A 140 -3.54 18.75 9.51
C TYR A 140 -3.08 19.93 8.66
N LEU A 141 -3.84 20.31 7.64
CA LEU A 141 -3.50 21.39 6.70
C LEU A 141 -3.60 22.79 7.31
N GLU A 142 -4.34 22.96 8.41
CA GLU A 142 -4.44 24.22 9.16
C GLU A 142 -3.22 24.50 10.08
N ARG A 143 -2.28 23.56 10.21
CA ARG A 143 -1.10 23.68 11.08
C ARG A 143 0.04 24.45 10.42
#